data_AF-A0A7V2EEM7-F1
#
_entry.id   AF-A0A7V2EEM7-F1
#
_cell.length_a   1.000
_cell.length_b   1.000
_cell.length_c   1.000
_cell.angle_alpha   90.00
_cell.angle_beta   90.00
_cell.angle_gamma   90.00
#
_symmetry.space_group_name_H-M   'P 1'
#
loop_
_entity.id
_entity.type
_entity.pdbx_description
1 polymer ?
#
loop_
_entity_poly.entity_id
_entity_poly.type
_entity_poly.pdbx_seq_one_letter_code
_entity_poly.pdbx_strand_id
1 'polypeptide(L)'
;CLEGRGDARLLGLTRQLAQHALELSGKDAEEASQVLDQALASGRARAKFEELVVAHGGNPDPAALPQGRSRLEVKSPAGGFVTAVDGELLGWVAVEAGAGRRYPGDEVDLSAFVRVLVRVGERVEAGQPLAVVGWSSRPLDREGLEQRVRRAFTLGPEPVNPGPLVLAELA
;
A
#
# COMPACT_ATOMS: atom_id res chain seq x y z
N CYS A 1 0.19 10.72 0.91
CA CYS A 1 1.55 11.06 0.46
C CYS A 1 1.65 12.44 -0.19
N LEU A 2 0.75 12.81 -1.12
CA LEU A 2 0.83 14.09 -1.85
C LEU A 2 0.72 15.35 -0.98
N GLU A 3 0.21 15.23 0.24
CA GLU A 3 0.10 16.32 1.21
C GLU A 3 1.23 16.29 2.27
N GLY A 4 2.34 15.61 1.97
CA GLY A 4 3.45 15.41 2.92
C GLY A 4 3.11 14.51 4.12
N ARG A 5 1.92 13.92 4.15
CA ARG A 5 1.41 13.03 5.20
C ARG A 5 1.21 11.61 4.65
N GLY A 6 1.48 10.59 5.46
CA GLY A 6 1.27 9.18 5.11
C GLY A 6 2.42 8.27 5.55
N ASP A 7 2.55 7.12 4.88
CA ASP A 7 3.60 6.14 5.14
C ASP A 7 4.99 6.70 4.80
N ALA A 8 5.88 6.76 5.80
CA ALA A 8 7.22 7.33 5.65
C ALA A 8 8.11 6.54 4.68
N ARG A 9 7.96 5.21 4.59
CA ARG A 9 8.74 4.36 3.67
C ARG A 9 8.31 4.63 2.22
N LEU A 10 7.01 4.64 1.95
CA LEU A 10 6.47 4.94 0.63
C LEU A 10 6.82 6.37 0.21
N LEU A 11 6.70 7.35 1.12
CA LEU A 11 7.08 8.72 0.83
C LEU A 11 8.59 8.84 0.53
N GLY A 12 9.44 8.19 1.33
CA GLY A 12 10.89 8.17 1.12
C GLY A 12 11.27 7.60 -0.25
N LEU A 13 10.75 6.41 -0.61
CA LEU A 13 11.02 5.79 -1.91
C LEU A 13 10.51 6.64 -3.08
N THR A 14 9.28 7.15 -2.97
CA THR A 14 8.69 8.00 -4.02
C THR A 14 9.53 9.25 -4.24
N ARG A 15 10.01 9.87 -3.15
CA ARG A 15 10.88 11.05 -3.23
C ARG A 15 12.21 10.74 -3.90
N GLN A 16 12.87 9.65 -3.53
CA GLN A 16 14.13 9.25 -4.14
C GLN A 16 13.99 9.01 -5.65
N LEU A 17 12.94 8.29 -6.06
CA LEU A 17 12.65 8.09 -7.50
C LEU A 17 12.32 9.40 -8.23
N ALA A 18 11.57 10.30 -7.58
CA ALA A 18 11.24 11.60 -8.17
C ALA A 18 12.46 12.52 -8.28
N GLN A 19 13.39 12.46 -7.33
CA GLN A 19 14.65 13.18 -7.39
C GLN A 19 15.46 12.72 -8.60
N HIS A 20 15.63 11.42 -8.79
CA HIS A 20 16.30 10.86 -9.98
C HIS A 20 15.65 11.31 -11.29
N ALA A 21 14.31 11.34 -11.35
CA ALA A 21 13.61 11.84 -12.53
C ALA A 21 13.89 13.32 -12.82
N LEU A 22 14.04 14.16 -11.78
CA LEU A 22 14.40 15.57 -11.93
C LEU A 22 15.87 15.75 -12.33
N GLU A 23 16.77 14.93 -11.80
CA GLU A 23 18.18 14.95 -12.17
C GLU A 23 18.38 14.57 -13.66
N LEU A 24 17.65 13.54 -14.13
CA LEU A 24 17.60 13.19 -15.55
C LEU A 24 17.05 14.31 -16.45
N SER A 25 16.24 15.22 -15.87
CA SER A 25 15.74 16.41 -16.59
C SER A 25 16.72 17.60 -16.58
N GLY A 26 17.92 17.42 -16.00
CA GLY A 26 18.98 18.42 -15.97
C GLY A 26 19.03 19.27 -14.70
N LYS A 27 18.29 18.91 -13.65
CA LYS A 27 18.43 19.55 -12.33
C LYS A 27 19.58 18.93 -11.55
N ASP A 28 20.23 19.70 -10.68
CA ASP A 28 21.09 19.09 -9.68
C ASP A 28 20.27 18.55 -8.48
N ALA A 29 20.96 17.80 -7.60
CA ALA A 29 20.33 17.15 -6.46
C ALA A 29 19.69 18.14 -5.47
N GLU A 30 20.30 19.32 -5.26
CA GLU A 30 19.80 20.32 -4.33
C GLU A 30 18.53 20.98 -4.89
N GLU A 31 18.58 21.39 -6.16
CA GLU A 31 17.42 21.91 -6.88
C GLU A 31 16.27 20.90 -6.90
N ALA A 32 16.57 19.63 -7.20
CA ALA A 32 15.58 18.56 -7.23
C ALA A 32 14.91 18.38 -5.86
N SER A 33 15.69 18.31 -4.78
CA SER A 33 15.14 18.20 -3.42
C SER A 33 14.26 19.39 -3.05
N GLN A 34 14.72 20.62 -3.31
CA GLN A 34 13.97 21.84 -3.00
C GLN A 34 12.64 21.90 -3.76
N VAL A 35 12.64 21.52 -5.05
CA VAL A 35 11.42 21.46 -5.87
C VAL A 35 10.40 20.48 -5.27
N LEU A 36 10.85 19.29 -4.85
CA LEU A 36 9.98 18.27 -4.25
C LEU A 36 9.42 18.72 -2.91
N ASP A 37 10.25 19.28 -2.04
CA ASP A 37 9.84 19.80 -0.73
C ASP A 37 8.79 20.89 -0.87
N GLN A 38 9.05 21.87 -1.74
CA GLN A 38 8.10 22.95 -2.00
C GLN A 38 6.80 22.42 -2.61
N ALA A 39 6.86 21.43 -3.50
CA ALA A 39 5.66 20.89 -4.14
C ALA A 39 4.73 20.18 -3.13
N LEU A 40 5.31 19.47 -2.16
CA LEU A 40 4.56 18.81 -1.08
C LEU A 40 4.05 19.83 -0.05
N ALA A 41 4.93 20.72 0.44
CA ALA A 41 4.60 21.67 1.49
C ALA A 41 3.55 22.71 1.04
N SER A 42 3.59 23.12 -0.23
CA SER A 42 2.63 24.10 -0.77
C SER A 42 1.31 23.48 -1.25
N GLY A 43 1.15 22.15 -1.17
CA GLY A 43 -0.02 21.44 -1.70
C GLY A 43 -0.09 21.34 -3.23
N ARG A 44 0.93 21.85 -3.96
CA ARG A 44 0.98 21.80 -5.43
C ARG A 44 0.97 20.37 -5.98
N ALA A 45 1.58 19.43 -5.27
CA ALA A 45 1.57 18.03 -5.67
C ALA A 45 0.14 17.45 -5.69
N ARG A 46 -0.67 17.75 -4.67
CA ARG A 46 -2.08 17.36 -4.61
C ARG A 46 -2.90 18.07 -5.69
N ALA A 47 -2.78 19.39 -5.81
CA ALA A 47 -3.50 20.16 -6.82
C ALA A 47 -3.22 19.65 -8.25
N LYS A 48 -1.95 19.33 -8.55
CA LYS A 48 -1.58 18.83 -9.88
C LYS A 48 -2.15 17.44 -10.17
N PHE A 49 -2.22 16.58 -9.15
CA PHE A 49 -2.88 15.28 -9.26
C PHE A 49 -4.39 15.44 -9.52
N GLU A 50 -5.06 16.37 -8.85
CA GLU A 50 -6.49 16.65 -9.06
C GLU A 50 -6.76 17.19 -10.47
N GLU A 51 -5.92 18.12 -10.97
CA GLU A 51 -5.95 18.55 -12.37
C GLU A 51 -5.83 17.37 -13.34
N LEU A 52 -4.91 16.44 -13.08
CA LEU A 52 -4.68 15.26 -13.91
C LEU A 52 -5.93 14.35 -13.93
N VAL A 53 -6.57 14.14 -12.77
CA VAL A 53 -7.79 13.34 -12.66
C VAL A 53 -8.93 13.98 -13.47
N VAL A 54 -9.14 15.28 -13.32
CA VAL A 54 -10.17 16.02 -14.06
C VAL A 54 -9.90 16.00 -15.57
N ALA A 55 -8.65 16.16 -15.99
CA ALA A 55 -8.25 16.12 -17.39
C ALA A 55 -8.55 14.78 -18.08
N HIS A 56 -8.63 13.68 -17.30
CA HIS A 56 -9.03 12.36 -17.79
C HIS A 56 -10.51 12.02 -17.52
N GLY A 57 -11.33 13.01 -17.13
CA GLY A 57 -12.77 12.85 -16.90
C GLY A 57 -13.14 12.21 -15.56
N GLY A 58 -12.21 12.10 -14.62
CA GLY A 58 -12.44 11.56 -13.28
C GLY A 58 -12.95 12.59 -12.27
N ASN A 59 -13.42 12.11 -11.12
CA ASN A 59 -13.75 12.94 -9.97
C ASN A 59 -12.59 12.91 -8.94
N PRO A 60 -11.95 14.05 -8.63
CA PRO A 60 -10.83 14.10 -7.68
C PRO A 60 -11.24 13.96 -6.21
N ASP A 61 -12.53 14.06 -5.90
CA ASP A 61 -13.07 13.93 -4.55
C ASP A 61 -12.91 12.49 -4.03
N PRO A 62 -12.12 12.26 -2.95
CA PRO A 62 -11.98 10.94 -2.35
C PRO A 62 -13.32 10.30 -1.92
N ALA A 63 -14.36 11.10 -1.63
CA ALA A 63 -15.68 10.59 -1.28
C ALA A 63 -16.38 9.85 -2.45
N ALA A 64 -15.95 10.10 -3.69
CA ALA A 64 -16.43 9.40 -4.86
C ALA A 64 -15.84 7.98 -5.02
N LEU A 65 -14.82 7.62 -4.24
CA LEU A 65 -14.18 6.31 -4.33
C LEU A 65 -15.11 5.19 -3.80
N PRO A 66 -15.34 4.11 -4.57
CA PRO A 66 -16.13 2.97 -4.13
C PRO A 66 -15.62 2.40 -2.80
N GLN A 67 -16.53 2.17 -1.85
CA GLN A 67 -16.21 1.63 -0.53
C GLN A 67 -16.67 0.18 -0.41
N GLY A 68 -15.79 -0.71 0.06
CA GLY A 68 -16.12 -2.11 0.29
C GLY A 68 -17.25 -2.26 1.33
N ARG A 69 -18.34 -2.92 0.94
CA ARG A 69 -19.54 -3.13 1.78
C ARG A 69 -19.34 -4.20 2.85
N SER A 70 -18.51 -5.20 2.55
CA SER A 70 -18.11 -6.25 3.49
C SER A 70 -16.66 -6.07 3.92
N ARG A 71 -16.34 -6.49 5.15
CA ARG A 71 -14.98 -6.49 5.70
C ARG A 71 -14.73 -7.74 6.54
N LEU A 72 -13.50 -8.22 6.49
CA LEU A 72 -12.96 -9.29 7.32
C LEU A 72 -11.67 -8.79 7.97
N GLU A 73 -11.66 -8.73 9.29
CA GLU A 73 -10.46 -8.42 10.07
C GLU A 73 -9.76 -9.72 10.43
N VAL A 74 -8.52 -9.88 9.96
CA VAL A 74 -7.73 -11.09 10.22
C VAL A 74 -6.79 -10.84 11.38
N LYS A 75 -7.06 -11.52 12.49
CA LYS A 75 -6.33 -11.37 13.75
C LYS A 75 -5.20 -12.38 13.88
N SER A 76 -4.13 -11.94 14.53
CA SER A 76 -2.98 -12.77 14.88
C SER A 76 -3.40 -13.91 15.82
N PRO A 77 -3.06 -15.17 15.53
CA PRO A 77 -3.40 -16.29 16.40
C PRO A 77 -2.55 -16.32 17.69
N ALA A 78 -1.41 -15.65 17.70
CA ALA A 78 -0.46 -15.63 18.81
C ALA A 78 0.26 -14.28 18.90
N GLY A 79 0.93 -14.04 20.04
CA GLY A 79 1.86 -12.92 20.17
C GLY A 79 3.23 -13.26 19.60
N GLY A 80 3.97 -12.24 19.17
CA GLY A 80 5.32 -12.38 18.63
C GLY A 80 5.78 -11.15 17.86
N PHE A 81 6.89 -11.25 17.14
CA PHE A 81 7.33 -10.23 16.20
C PHE A 81 7.03 -10.68 14.77
N VAL A 82 6.54 -9.76 13.93
CA VAL A 82 6.35 -10.05 12.50
C VAL A 82 7.73 -10.13 11.84
N THR A 83 8.14 -11.32 11.44
CA THR A 83 9.47 -11.54 10.84
C THR A 83 9.44 -11.58 9.33
N ALA A 84 8.30 -11.89 8.72
CA ALA A 84 8.09 -11.81 7.29
C ALA A 84 6.61 -11.56 6.94
N VAL A 85 6.39 -10.92 5.80
CA VAL A 85 5.07 -10.74 5.19
C VAL A 85 5.18 -11.15 3.72
N ASP A 86 4.42 -12.17 3.31
CA ASP A 86 4.33 -12.65 1.94
C ASP A 86 3.42 -11.72 1.11
N GLY A 87 4.04 -10.79 0.40
CA GLY A 87 3.34 -9.84 -0.45
C GLY A 87 2.64 -10.49 -1.65
N GLU A 88 3.17 -11.60 -2.18
CA GLU A 88 2.56 -12.31 -3.31
C GLU A 88 1.26 -12.98 -2.87
N LEU A 89 1.28 -13.69 -1.74
CA LEU A 89 0.09 -14.31 -1.18
C LEU A 89 -0.99 -13.27 -0.85
N LEU A 90 -0.61 -12.10 -0.31
CA LEU A 90 -1.55 -11.00 -0.10
C LEU A 90 -2.10 -10.42 -1.42
N GLY A 91 -1.30 -10.39 -2.49
CA GLY A 91 -1.75 -10.04 -3.83
C GLY A 91 -2.82 -11.00 -4.34
N TRP A 92 -2.63 -12.31 -4.17
CA TRP A 92 -3.63 -13.31 -4.53
C TRP A 92 -4.89 -13.24 -3.67
N VAL A 93 -4.77 -12.93 -2.38
CA VAL A 93 -5.92 -12.61 -1.51
C VAL A 93 -6.68 -11.41 -2.07
N ALA A 94 -5.99 -10.37 -2.54
CA ALA A 94 -6.65 -9.20 -3.13
C ALA A 94 -7.39 -9.56 -4.43
N VAL A 95 -6.81 -10.39 -5.30
CA VAL A 95 -7.47 -10.93 -6.51
C VAL A 95 -8.73 -11.72 -6.14
N GLU A 96 -8.63 -12.59 -5.14
CA GLU A 96 -9.77 -13.37 -4.64
C GLU A 96 -10.87 -12.45 -4.07
N ALA A 97 -10.50 -11.40 -3.34
CA ALA A 97 -11.42 -10.39 -2.84
C ALA A 97 -12.08 -9.56 -3.95
N GLY A 98 -11.52 -9.57 -5.17
CA GLY A 98 -12.05 -8.87 -6.35
C GLY A 98 -11.23 -7.65 -6.79
N ALA A 99 -10.13 -7.33 -6.10
CA ALA A 99 -9.27 -6.18 -6.41
C ALA A 99 -8.32 -6.42 -7.60
N GLY A 100 -8.47 -7.53 -8.32
CA GLY A 100 -7.64 -7.88 -9.46
C GLY A 100 -8.29 -8.93 -10.34
N ARG A 101 -7.65 -9.18 -11.48
CA ARG A 101 -8.13 -10.11 -12.50
C ARG A 101 -7.43 -11.45 -12.36
N ARG A 102 -8.18 -12.55 -12.46
CA ARG A 102 -7.57 -13.88 -12.57
C ARG A 102 -7.24 -14.20 -14.03
N TYR A 103 -8.12 -13.78 -14.94
CA TYR A 103 -7.94 -13.90 -16.37
C TYR A 103 -8.15 -12.53 -17.06
N PRO A 104 -7.56 -12.32 -18.25
CA PRO A 104 -7.85 -11.13 -19.05
C PRO A 104 -9.36 -10.97 -19.29
N GLY A 105 -9.88 -9.76 -19.04
CA GLY A 105 -11.30 -9.45 -19.22
C GLY A 105 -12.17 -9.63 -17.97
N ASP A 106 -11.66 -10.24 -16.89
CA ASP A 106 -12.40 -10.32 -15.62
C ASP A 106 -12.76 -8.91 -15.11
N GLU A 107 -13.97 -8.78 -14.58
CA GLU A 107 -14.40 -7.58 -13.88
C GLU A 107 -13.63 -7.43 -12.56
N VAL A 108 -13.32 -6.17 -12.21
CA VAL A 108 -12.64 -5.81 -10.97
C VAL A 108 -13.63 -5.09 -10.06
N ASP A 109 -13.70 -5.54 -8.82
CA ASP A 109 -14.39 -4.82 -7.76
C ASP A 109 -13.51 -3.65 -7.29
N LEU A 110 -13.79 -2.45 -7.81
CA LEU A 110 -13.06 -1.22 -7.47
C LEU A 110 -13.17 -0.83 -5.99
N SER A 111 -14.05 -1.48 -5.23
CA SER A 111 -14.21 -1.27 -3.79
C SER A 111 -13.45 -2.29 -2.93
N ALA A 112 -12.91 -3.35 -3.56
CA ALA A 112 -12.18 -4.39 -2.87
C ALA A 112 -10.75 -3.95 -2.52
N PHE A 113 -10.27 -4.39 -1.36
CA PHE A 113 -8.92 -4.04 -0.89
C PHE A 113 -8.37 -5.06 0.12
N VAL A 114 -7.04 -5.05 0.26
CA VAL A 114 -6.34 -5.63 1.41
C VAL A 114 -5.53 -4.52 2.07
N ARG A 115 -5.80 -4.26 3.34
CA ARG A 115 -5.07 -3.28 4.15
C ARG A 115 -4.25 -4.00 5.20
N VAL A 116 -2.93 -4.00 5.03
CA VAL A 116 -1.99 -4.51 6.02
C VAL A 116 -1.85 -3.49 7.16
N LEU A 117 -1.92 -3.96 8.40
CA LEU A 117 -1.95 -3.11 9.60
C LEU A 117 -0.66 -3.18 10.43
N VAL A 118 0.22 -4.13 10.13
CA VAL A 118 1.47 -4.38 10.85
C VAL A 118 2.64 -4.46 9.88
N ARG A 119 3.85 -4.17 10.35
CA ARG A 119 5.08 -4.22 9.55
C ARG A 119 6.04 -5.28 10.05
N VAL A 120 6.92 -5.74 9.16
CA VAL A 120 8.08 -6.54 9.53
C VAL A 120 8.92 -5.78 10.57
N GLY A 121 9.24 -6.46 11.67
CA GLY A 121 9.93 -5.92 12.84
C GLY A 121 9.00 -5.48 13.98
N GLU A 122 7.70 -5.29 13.73
CA GLU A 122 6.75 -4.89 14.76
C GLU A 122 6.33 -6.07 15.64
N ARG A 123 6.09 -5.78 16.93
CA ARG A 123 5.51 -6.72 17.88
C ARG A 123 3.99 -6.72 17.74
N VAL A 124 3.40 -7.91 17.80
CA VAL A 124 1.95 -8.13 17.79
C VAL A 124 1.52 -8.99 18.98
N GLU A 125 0.29 -8.79 19.43
CA GLU A 125 -0.37 -9.61 20.45
C GLU A 125 -1.33 -10.63 19.83
N ALA A 126 -1.64 -11.69 20.58
CA ALA A 126 -2.71 -12.61 20.19
C ALA A 126 -4.05 -11.85 20.11
N GLY A 127 -4.77 -12.00 19.00
CA GLY A 127 -6.00 -11.26 18.74
C GLY A 127 -5.79 -9.87 18.11
N GLN A 128 -4.56 -9.39 17.98
CA GLN A 128 -4.28 -8.11 17.29
C GLN A 128 -4.53 -8.24 15.78
N PRO A 129 -5.20 -7.26 15.14
CA PRO A 129 -5.41 -7.27 13.70
C PRO A 129 -4.10 -7.19 12.91
N LEU A 130 -3.89 -8.12 11.98
CA LEU A 130 -2.76 -8.15 11.04
C LEU A 130 -3.12 -7.44 9.73
N ALA A 131 -4.33 -7.68 9.23
CA ALA A 131 -4.84 -7.09 8.00
C ALA A 131 -6.37 -7.02 7.99
N VAL A 132 -6.91 -6.17 7.12
CA VAL A 132 -8.34 -6.09 6.81
C VAL A 132 -8.54 -6.33 5.33
N VAL A 133 -9.43 -7.25 4.99
CA VAL A 133 -9.86 -7.50 3.61
C VAL A 133 -11.26 -6.92 3.43
N GLY A 134 -11.48 -6.12 2.40
CA GLY A 134 -12.79 -5.54 2.05
C GLY A 134 -13.22 -5.90 0.63
N TRP A 135 -14.52 -6.02 0.39
CA TRP A 135 -15.12 -6.34 -0.92
C TRP A 135 -16.62 -6.02 -0.98
N SER A 136 -17.22 -6.01 -2.17
CA SER A 136 -18.67 -5.78 -2.38
C SER A 136 -19.33 -6.71 -3.39
N SER A 137 -18.58 -7.28 -4.32
CA SER A 137 -19.10 -7.91 -5.55
C SER A 137 -19.56 -9.35 -5.39
N ARG A 138 -19.08 -10.10 -4.39
CA ARG A 138 -19.34 -11.55 -4.27
C ARG A 138 -19.32 -12.12 -2.85
N PRO A 139 -20.04 -13.23 -2.58
CA PRO A 139 -19.77 -14.04 -1.41
C PRO A 139 -18.37 -14.66 -1.50
N LEU A 140 -17.68 -14.74 -0.37
CA LEU A 140 -16.35 -15.34 -0.25
C LEU A 140 -16.37 -16.38 0.87
N ASP A 141 -15.57 -17.43 0.72
CA ASP A 141 -15.22 -18.32 1.81
C ASP A 141 -14.34 -17.56 2.81
N ARG A 142 -14.99 -17.02 3.85
CA ARG A 142 -14.33 -16.17 4.85
C ARG A 142 -13.27 -16.94 5.64
N GLU A 143 -13.52 -18.21 5.95
CA GLU A 143 -12.59 -19.02 6.73
C GLU A 143 -11.34 -19.32 5.91
N GLY A 144 -11.51 -19.78 4.66
CA GLY A 144 -10.38 -20.00 3.75
C GLY A 144 -9.58 -18.73 3.49
N LEU A 145 -10.24 -17.59 3.33
CA LEU A 145 -9.60 -16.28 3.14
C LEU A 145 -8.80 -15.86 4.38
N GLU A 146 -9.37 -16.02 5.58
CA GLU A 146 -8.70 -15.74 6.85
C GLU A 146 -7.43 -16.59 7.01
N GLN A 147 -7.52 -17.90 6.71
CA GLN A 147 -6.38 -18.81 6.77
C GLN A 147 -5.29 -18.41 5.76
N ARG A 148 -5.64 -18.02 4.53
CA ARG A 148 -4.68 -17.54 3.53
C ARG A 148 -3.98 -16.26 3.97
N VAL A 149 -4.73 -15.31 4.52
CA VAL A 149 -4.14 -14.07 5.06
C VAL A 149 -3.21 -14.38 6.22
N ARG A 150 -3.59 -15.22 7.19
CA ARG A 150 -2.71 -15.61 8.31
C ARG A 150 -1.41 -16.24 7.82
N ARG A 151 -1.48 -17.12 6.82
CA ARG A 151 -0.30 -17.76 6.22
C ARG A 151 0.67 -16.77 5.58
N ALA A 152 0.20 -15.57 5.21
CA ALA A 152 1.07 -14.52 4.69
C ALA A 152 1.94 -13.86 5.76
N PHE A 153 1.68 -14.07 7.06
CA PHE A 153 2.47 -13.49 8.15
C PHE A 153 3.29 -14.57 8.85
N THR A 154 4.60 -14.35 8.97
CA THR A 154 5.46 -15.18 9.81
C THR A 154 5.72 -14.45 11.13
N LEU A 155 5.52 -15.14 12.24
CA LEU A 155 5.82 -14.64 13.58
C LEU A 155 7.04 -15.35 14.16
N GLY A 156 7.93 -14.58 14.79
CA GLY A 156 9.12 -15.07 15.46
C GLY A 156 9.24 -14.55 16.90
N PRO A 157 10.16 -15.12 17.70
CA PRO A 157 10.37 -14.72 19.09
C PRO A 157 11.12 -13.40 19.23
N GLU A 158 11.84 -12.96 18.20
CA GLU A 158 12.69 -11.77 18.19
C GLU A 158 12.38 -10.85 17.00
N PRO A 159 12.59 -9.52 17.13
CA PRO A 159 12.41 -8.58 16.04
C PRO A 159 13.48 -8.80 14.96
N VAL A 160 13.10 -8.56 13.71
CA VAL A 160 14.04 -8.54 12.57
C VAL A 160 14.14 -7.13 12.00
N ASN A 161 15.30 -6.81 11.44
CA ASN A 161 15.47 -5.60 10.65
C ASN A 161 15.03 -5.88 9.20
N PRO A 162 14.01 -5.18 8.66
CA PRO A 162 13.56 -5.37 7.29
C PRO A 162 14.59 -4.92 6.23
N GLY A 163 15.72 -4.35 6.64
CA GLY A 163 16.75 -3.84 5.74
C GLY A 163 16.38 -2.50 5.09
N PRO A 164 17.28 -1.96 4.24
CA PRO A 164 16.99 -0.74 3.51
C PRO A 164 15.94 -0.98 2.42
N LEU A 165 15.15 0.05 2.11
CA LEU A 165 14.12 -0.03 1.07
C LEU A 165 14.70 0.02 -0.35
N VAL A 166 15.82 0.73 -0.53
CA VAL A 166 16.60 0.76 -1.77
C VAL A 166 17.92 0.05 -1.52
N LEU A 167 18.19 -1.01 -2.28
CA LEU A 167 19.39 -1.84 -2.11
C LEU A 167 20.60 -1.25 -2.83
N ALA A 168 20.41 -0.72 -4.03
CA ALA A 168 21.45 -0.14 -4.86
C ALA A 168 20.84 0.80 -5.90
N GLU A 169 21.66 1.74 -6.37
CA GLU A 169 21.42 2.55 -7.56
C GLU A 169 22.41 2.10 -8.64
N LEU A 170 21.91 1.87 -9.85
CA LEU A 170 22.71 1.38 -10.97
C LEU A 170 23.05 2.56 -11.88
N ALA A 171 24.34 2.67 -12.23
CA ALA A 171 24.87 3.68 -13.16
C ALA A 171 24.67 3.27 -14.62
#